data_AF-A0A4Y2TFF5-F1
#
_entry.id   AF-A0A4Y2TFF5-F1
#
_cell.length_a   1.000
_cell.length_b   1.000
_cell.length_c   1.000
_cell.angle_alpha   90.00
_cell.angle_beta   90.00
_cell.angle_gamma   90.00
#
_symmetry.space_group_name_H-M   'P 1'
#
loop_
_entity.id
_entity.type
_entity.pdbx_description
1 polymer ?
#
loop_
_entity_poly.entity_id
_entity_poly.type
_entity_poly.pdbx_seq_one_letter_code
_entity_poly.pdbx_strand_id
1 'polypeptide(L)'
;TSLESPLIYTLLHKLFRLQSVSELKEIALKECEFTEDDFTAFLVYASLIFSNMGNYKESGDSKFIPNLPEKVILASKFAKEDPGHLDRLLSNSIELIYSLKDNLCRLGFPSNGITTYLSKNISKEDDEIVKKFMKEKAIEAWNTRLFKVSDETGKSCYEIRLASVLQTGKFKTFVG
;
A
#
# COMPACT_ATOMS: atom_id res chain seq x y z
N THR A 1 1.94 5.51 0.71
CA THR A 1 2.47 4.67 1.80
C THR A 1 3.05 3.39 1.22
N SER A 2 2.27 2.42 0.74
CA SER A 2 2.81 1.26 0.01
C SER A 2 1.80 0.73 -1.00
N LEU A 3 2.22 -0.20 -1.86
CA LEU A 3 1.33 -0.78 -2.89
C LEU A 3 0.24 -1.67 -2.27
N GLU A 4 0.58 -2.34 -1.17
CA GLU A 4 -0.28 -3.27 -0.46
C GLU A 4 -1.22 -2.59 0.55
N SER A 5 -0.91 -1.36 0.98
CA SER A 5 -1.73 -0.62 1.97
C SER A 5 -3.23 -0.55 1.64
N PRO A 6 -3.66 -0.23 0.40
CA PRO A 6 -5.08 -0.22 0.05
C PRO A 6 -5.76 -1.60 0.13
N LEU A 7 -5.01 -2.67 -0.17
CA LEU A 7 -5.50 -4.04 -0.12
C LEU A 7 -5.70 -4.50 1.33
N ILE A 8 -4.74 -4.19 2.21
CA ILE A 8 -4.84 -4.44 3.65
C ILE A 8 -6.03 -3.70 4.25
N TYR A 9 -6.19 -2.41 3.92
CA TYR A 9 -7.34 -1.63 4.38
C TYR A 9 -8.65 -2.26 3.94
N THR A 10 -8.75 -2.66 2.66
CA THR A 10 -9.96 -3.28 2.10
C THR A 10 -10.29 -4.60 2.80
N LEU A 11 -9.28 -5.43 3.06
CA LEU A 11 -9.41 -6.68 3.80
C LEU A 11 -9.96 -6.44 5.21
N LEU A 12 -9.29 -5.60 6.00
CA LEU A 12 -9.67 -5.30 7.38
C LEU A 12 -11.06 -4.65 7.45
N HIS A 13 -11.33 -3.67 6.58
CA HIS A 13 -12.63 -3.01 6.53
C HIS A 13 -13.76 -4.00 6.22
N LYS A 14 -13.56 -4.96 5.30
CA LYS A 14 -14.56 -6.00 5.02
C LYS A 14 -14.77 -6.94 6.19
N LEU A 15 -13.69 -7.39 6.85
CA LEU A 15 -13.78 -8.23 8.04
C LEU A 15 -14.63 -7.58 9.13
N PHE A 16 -14.29 -6.35 9.53
CA PHE A 16 -15.00 -5.65 10.61
C PHE A 16 -16.36 -5.08 10.21
N ARG A 17 -16.65 -4.95 8.91
CA ARG A 17 -17.99 -4.58 8.43
C ARG A 17 -18.95 -5.78 8.45
N LEU A 18 -18.46 -6.98 8.13
CA LEU A 18 -19.29 -8.18 8.03
C LEU A 18 -19.45 -8.92 9.36
N GLN A 19 -18.52 -8.71 10.29
CA GLN A 19 -18.55 -9.29 11.63
C GLN A 19 -18.09 -8.28 12.67
N SER A 20 -18.71 -8.33 13.85
CA SER A 20 -18.23 -7.61 15.01
C SER A 20 -16.90 -8.16 15.51
N VAL A 21 -16.17 -7.34 16.28
CA VAL A 21 -14.93 -7.75 16.95
C VAL A 21 -15.15 -8.96 17.85
N SER A 22 -16.29 -9.02 18.57
CA SER A 22 -16.61 -10.15 19.46
C SER A 22 -16.84 -11.44 18.69
N GLU A 23 -17.56 -11.41 17.55
CA GLU A 23 -17.76 -12.60 16.72
C GLU A 23 -16.44 -13.10 16.11
N LEU A 24 -15.59 -12.19 15.63
CA LEU A 24 -14.26 -12.55 15.14
C LEU A 24 -13.38 -13.14 16.25
N LYS A 25 -13.48 -12.59 17.47
CA LYS A 25 -12.76 -13.12 18.64
C LYS A 25 -13.18 -14.54 18.95
N GLU A 26 -14.49 -14.83 18.95
CA GLU A 26 -14.98 -16.18 19.20
C GLU A 26 -14.44 -17.19 18.18
N ILE A 27 -14.46 -16.85 16.90
CA ILE A 27 -13.90 -17.70 15.84
C ILE A 27 -12.40 -17.88 16.06
N ALA A 28 -11.67 -16.81 16.36
CA ALA A 28 -10.23 -16.86 16.56
C ALA A 28 -9.85 -17.82 17.70
N LEU A 29 -10.50 -17.69 18.86
CA LEU A 29 -10.21 -18.50 20.03
C LEU A 29 -10.68 -19.95 19.90
N LYS A 30 -11.87 -20.19 19.31
CA LYS A 30 -12.49 -21.53 19.24
C LYS A 30 -12.02 -22.35 18.05
N GLU A 31 -11.76 -21.72 16.91
CA GLU A 31 -11.53 -22.41 15.63
C GLU A 31 -10.12 -22.22 15.07
N CYS A 32 -9.39 -21.19 15.51
CA CYS A 32 -8.08 -20.83 14.93
C CYS A 32 -6.90 -20.99 15.90
N GLU A 33 -7.13 -21.51 17.11
CA GLU A 33 -6.13 -21.73 18.16
C GLU A 33 -5.44 -20.44 18.64
N PHE A 34 -6.13 -19.30 18.55
CA PHE A 34 -5.58 -18.04 19.05
C PHE A 34 -5.65 -18.01 20.57
N THR A 35 -4.64 -17.39 21.18
CA THR A 35 -4.73 -16.88 22.53
C THR A 35 -5.43 -15.51 22.55
N GLU A 36 -5.79 -15.04 23.74
CA GLU A 36 -6.26 -13.67 23.96
C GLU A 36 -5.23 -12.63 23.51
N ASP A 37 -3.95 -12.92 23.71
CA ASP A 37 -2.85 -12.06 23.30
C ASP A 37 -2.69 -12.00 21.77
N ASP A 38 -2.86 -13.13 21.07
CA ASP A 38 -2.83 -13.16 19.60
C ASP A 38 -3.96 -12.33 19.01
N PHE A 39 -5.17 -12.47 19.55
CA PHE A 39 -6.31 -11.66 19.09
C PHE A 39 -6.12 -10.18 19.40
N THR A 40 -5.54 -9.85 20.56
CA THR A 40 -5.19 -8.48 20.92
C THR A 40 -4.15 -7.91 19.94
N ALA A 41 -3.10 -8.68 19.61
CA ALA A 41 -2.08 -8.28 18.64
C ALA A 41 -2.66 -8.03 17.24
N PHE A 42 -3.64 -8.84 16.81
CA PHE A 42 -4.41 -8.59 15.59
C PHE A 42 -5.15 -7.25 15.63
N LEU A 43 -5.86 -6.96 16.72
CA LEU A 43 -6.56 -5.68 16.86
C LEU A 43 -5.60 -4.49 16.91
N VAL A 44 -4.44 -4.64 17.55
CA VAL A 44 -3.37 -3.63 17.54
C VAL A 44 -2.88 -3.39 16.11
N TYR A 45 -2.61 -4.44 15.34
CA TYR A 45 -2.22 -4.30 13.94
C TYR A 45 -3.29 -3.59 13.10
N ALA A 46 -4.55 -4.00 13.21
CA ALA A 46 -5.65 -3.38 12.49
C ALA A 46 -5.80 -1.89 12.86
N SER A 47 -5.69 -1.58 14.16
CA SER A 47 -5.74 -0.21 14.66
C SER A 47 -4.60 0.63 14.10
N LEU A 48 -3.38 0.08 14.03
CA LEU A 48 -2.23 0.75 13.43
C LEU A 48 -2.41 1.01 11.93
N ILE A 49 -2.99 0.08 11.18
CA ILE A 49 -3.32 0.30 9.76
C ILE A 49 -4.28 1.47 9.61
N PHE A 50 -5.35 1.50 10.41
CA PHE A 50 -6.33 2.57 10.35
C PHE A 50 -5.78 3.91 10.84
N SER A 51 -4.91 3.94 11.86
CA SER A 51 -4.34 5.20 12.34
C SER A 51 -3.29 5.77 11.40
N ASN A 52 -2.49 4.93 10.74
CA ASN A 52 -1.40 5.37 9.85
C ASN A 52 -1.81 5.40 8.35
N MET A 53 -3.05 4.99 8.03
CA MET A 53 -3.54 4.87 6.65
C MET A 53 -2.63 4.01 5.76
N GLY A 54 -2.06 2.95 6.35
CA GLY A 54 -1.11 2.04 5.69
C GLY A 54 -0.23 1.28 6.68
N ASN A 55 0.63 0.39 6.17
CA ASN A 55 1.48 -0.51 6.97
C ASN A 55 2.88 0.04 7.30
N TYR A 56 3.04 1.37 7.29
CA TYR A 56 4.24 2.06 7.72
C TYR A 56 3.85 3.10 8.77
N LYS A 57 4.66 3.24 9.81
CA LYS A 57 4.43 4.24 10.86
C LYS A 57 4.62 5.63 10.29
N GLU A 58 3.66 6.51 10.52
CA GLU A 58 3.77 7.93 10.19
C GLU A 58 4.94 8.58 10.95
N SER A 59 5.13 8.19 12.22
CA SER A 59 6.32 8.55 12.98
C SER A 59 7.43 7.53 12.73
N GLY A 60 8.46 7.94 11.98
CA GLY A 60 9.69 7.19 11.78
C GLY A 60 9.69 6.25 10.57
N ASP A 61 8.68 6.34 9.69
CA ASP A 61 8.68 5.78 8.33
C ASP A 61 9.01 4.28 8.25
N SER A 62 8.80 3.53 9.33
CA SER A 62 9.18 2.12 9.46
C SER A 62 7.99 1.20 9.25
N LYS A 63 8.23 0.09 8.57
CA LYS A 63 7.21 -0.94 8.36
C LYS A 63 6.83 -1.60 9.67
N PHE A 64 5.55 -1.93 9.84
CA PHE A 64 5.08 -2.83 10.88
C PHE A 64 4.33 -4.00 10.24
N ILE A 65 4.57 -5.20 10.74
CA ILE A 65 3.97 -6.43 10.24
C ILE A 65 2.98 -6.97 11.28
N PRO A 66 1.92 -7.66 10.83
CA PRO A 66 1.02 -8.29 11.76
C PRO A 66 1.69 -9.49 12.43
N ASN A 67 1.23 -9.82 13.63
CA ASN A 67 1.38 -11.15 14.21
C ASN A 67 0.08 -11.94 13.99
N LEU A 68 -0.34 -12.09 12.72
CA LEU A 68 -1.67 -12.60 12.37
C LEU A 68 -1.61 -13.87 11.49
N PRO A 69 -1.91 -15.04 12.04
CA PRO A 69 -2.16 -16.20 11.20
C PRO A 69 -3.34 -15.98 10.23
N GLU A 70 -3.14 -16.32 8.96
CA GLU A 70 -4.18 -16.32 7.90
C GLU A 70 -5.46 -17.09 8.30
N LYS A 71 -5.35 -18.03 9.25
CA LYS A 71 -6.45 -18.86 9.77
C LYS A 71 -7.71 -18.06 10.11
N VAL A 72 -7.60 -16.94 10.85
CA VAL A 72 -8.77 -16.14 11.25
C VAL A 72 -9.42 -15.46 10.05
N ILE A 73 -8.61 -14.97 9.11
CA ILE A 73 -9.11 -14.38 7.88
C ILE A 73 -9.89 -15.42 7.08
N LEU A 74 -9.34 -16.63 6.94
CA LEU A 74 -9.95 -17.72 6.19
C LEU A 74 -11.21 -18.29 6.86
N ALA A 75 -11.30 -18.25 8.19
CA ALA A 75 -12.49 -18.70 8.95
C ALA A 75 -13.61 -17.65 9.00
N SER A 76 -13.31 -16.39 8.64
CA SER A 76 -14.24 -15.27 8.72
C SER A 76 -15.47 -15.43 7.81
N LYS A 77 -16.52 -14.68 8.13
CA LYS A 77 -17.71 -14.54 7.29
C LYS A 77 -17.39 -13.93 5.93
N PHE A 78 -16.42 -13.02 5.87
CA PHE A 78 -15.96 -12.48 4.58
C PHE A 78 -15.44 -13.58 3.66
N ALA A 79 -14.63 -14.51 4.19
CA ALA A 79 -14.15 -15.66 3.41
C ALA A 79 -15.28 -16.56 2.91
N LYS A 80 -16.35 -16.72 3.71
CA LYS A 80 -17.51 -17.54 3.36
C LYS A 80 -18.40 -16.87 2.31
N GLU A 81 -18.59 -15.55 2.38
CA GLU A 81 -19.49 -14.81 1.49
C GLU A 81 -18.86 -14.46 0.14
N ASP A 82 -17.57 -14.12 0.11
CA ASP A 82 -16.88 -13.66 -1.12
C ASP A 82 -15.43 -14.21 -1.20
N PRO A 83 -15.28 -15.55 -1.29
CA PRO A 83 -13.97 -16.20 -1.27
C PRO A 83 -13.07 -15.76 -2.43
N GLY A 84 -13.63 -15.52 -3.62
CA GLY A 84 -12.86 -15.08 -4.79
C GLY A 84 -12.31 -13.66 -4.65
N HIS A 85 -12.97 -12.78 -3.91
CA HIS A 85 -12.41 -11.48 -3.58
C HIS A 85 -11.33 -11.59 -2.50
N LEU A 86 -11.56 -12.40 -1.47
CA LEU A 86 -10.55 -12.65 -0.46
C LEU A 86 -9.25 -13.18 -1.09
N ASP A 87 -9.35 -14.19 -1.95
CA ASP A 87 -8.22 -14.77 -2.67
C ASP A 87 -7.45 -13.71 -3.48
N ARG A 88 -8.16 -12.84 -4.20
CA ARG A 88 -7.55 -11.70 -4.91
C ARG A 88 -6.85 -10.72 -3.97
N LEU A 89 -7.41 -10.42 -2.79
CA LEU A 89 -6.75 -9.53 -1.84
C LEU A 89 -5.47 -10.17 -1.28
N LEU A 90 -5.54 -11.44 -0.86
CA LEU A 90 -4.42 -12.14 -0.25
C LEU A 90 -3.30 -12.39 -1.27
N SER A 91 -3.61 -12.94 -2.45
CA SER A 91 -2.61 -13.20 -3.51
C SER A 91 -1.84 -11.94 -3.95
N ASN A 92 -2.46 -10.76 -3.87
CA ASN A 92 -1.82 -9.50 -4.26
C ASN A 92 -1.14 -8.75 -3.09
N SER A 93 -1.29 -9.19 -1.85
CA SER A 93 -0.78 -8.45 -0.69
C SER A 93 0.01 -9.26 0.33
N ILE A 94 -0.24 -10.56 0.47
CA ILE A 94 0.23 -11.34 1.63
C ILE A 94 1.76 -11.41 1.73
N GLU A 95 2.45 -11.66 0.61
CA GLU A 95 3.91 -11.63 0.57
C GLU A 95 4.43 -10.25 0.96
N LEU A 96 3.82 -9.19 0.43
CA LEU A 96 4.24 -7.82 0.72
C LEU A 96 3.96 -7.43 2.17
N ILE A 97 2.87 -7.89 2.79
CA ILE A 97 2.55 -7.62 4.19
C ILE A 97 3.70 -8.10 5.10
N TYR A 98 4.18 -9.32 4.89
CA TYR A 98 5.19 -9.96 5.73
C TYR A 98 6.64 -9.70 5.33
N SER A 99 6.87 -9.19 4.11
CA SER A 99 8.23 -9.02 3.61
C SER A 99 9.00 -7.94 4.38
N LEU A 100 10.13 -8.36 4.96
CA LEU A 100 11.12 -7.52 5.64
C LEU A 100 12.43 -7.41 4.83
N LYS A 101 12.36 -7.55 3.49
CA LYS A 101 13.52 -7.25 2.63
C LYS A 101 14.00 -5.82 2.89
N ASP A 102 15.32 -5.58 2.89
CA ASP A 102 15.91 -4.32 3.38
C ASP A 102 15.31 -3.04 2.78
N ASN A 103 14.96 -3.07 1.50
CA ASN A 103 14.36 -1.93 0.78
C ASN A 103 12.87 -1.71 1.07
N LEU A 104 12.22 -2.63 1.79
CA LEU A 104 10.81 -2.55 2.18
C LEU A 104 10.65 -2.17 3.66
N CYS A 105 11.70 -2.17 4.48
CA CYS A 105 11.56 -1.89 5.90
C CYS A 105 11.32 -0.40 6.24
N ARG A 106 11.55 0.50 5.27
CA ARG A 106 11.44 1.95 5.46
C ARG A 106 10.85 2.67 4.24
N LEU A 107 10.09 3.74 4.47
CA LEU A 107 9.75 4.67 3.39
C LEU A 107 10.98 5.47 2.96
N GLY A 108 11.06 5.80 1.68
CA GLY A 108 12.18 6.58 1.16
C GLY A 108 12.24 6.63 -0.36
N PHE A 109 13.27 7.32 -0.86
CA PHE A 109 13.59 7.36 -2.29
C PHE A 109 13.84 5.94 -2.82
N PRO A 110 13.48 5.61 -4.09
CA PRO A 110 13.57 4.25 -4.62
C PRO A 110 14.91 3.52 -4.42
N SER A 111 16.02 4.24 -4.31
CA SER A 111 17.34 3.64 -4.05
C SER A 111 17.54 3.14 -2.60
N ASN A 112 16.80 3.68 -1.64
CA ASN A 112 17.04 3.50 -0.20
C ASN A 112 15.81 3.03 0.59
N GLY A 113 14.66 2.92 -0.06
CA GLY A 113 13.40 2.53 0.57
C GLY A 113 12.27 2.42 -0.44
N ILE A 114 11.04 2.39 0.06
CA ILE A 114 9.84 2.34 -0.78
C ILE A 114 9.09 3.68 -0.77
N THR A 115 8.53 4.03 -1.91
CA THR A 115 7.60 5.14 -2.04
C THR A 115 6.56 4.83 -3.10
N THR A 116 5.39 5.46 -2.96
CA THR A 116 4.32 5.45 -3.96
C THR A 116 4.16 6.82 -4.65
N TYR A 117 5.04 7.78 -4.33
CA TYR A 117 5.11 9.10 -4.97
C TYR A 117 5.90 9.06 -6.28
N LEU A 118 6.91 8.20 -6.34
CA LEU A 118 7.79 7.99 -7.48
C LEU A 118 7.64 6.53 -7.95
N SER A 119 7.69 6.29 -9.26
CA SER A 119 7.82 4.91 -9.77
C SER A 119 9.19 4.33 -9.39
N LYS A 120 9.26 3.01 -9.20
CA LYS A 120 10.45 2.30 -8.68
C LYS A 120 11.73 2.50 -9.50
N ASN A 121 11.59 2.84 -10.78
CA ASN A 121 12.66 3.03 -11.75
C ASN A 121 13.18 4.48 -11.83
N ILE A 122 12.72 5.39 -10.97
CA ILE A 122 13.24 6.75 -10.88
C ILE A 122 14.60 6.76 -10.18
N SER A 123 15.61 7.32 -10.86
CA SER A 123 16.93 7.63 -10.30
C SER A 123 17.00 9.06 -9.78
N LYS A 124 18.09 9.41 -9.08
CA LYS A 124 18.32 10.79 -8.61
C LYS A 124 18.48 11.76 -9.77
N GLU A 125 19.10 11.32 -10.86
CA GLU A 125 19.28 12.10 -12.08
C GLU A 125 17.92 12.39 -12.73
N ASP A 126 17.02 11.40 -12.79
CA ASP A 126 15.66 11.59 -13.27
C ASP A 126 14.90 12.64 -12.43
N ASP A 127 15.03 12.56 -11.10
CA ASP A 127 14.37 13.48 -10.16
C ASP A 127 14.84 14.93 -10.37
N GLU A 128 16.13 15.17 -10.60
CA GLU A 128 16.66 16.51 -10.88
C GLU A 128 16.20 17.06 -12.24
N ILE A 129 16.12 16.21 -13.27
CA ILE A 129 15.57 16.60 -14.58
C ILE A 129 14.11 17.08 -14.43
N VAL A 130 13.31 16.30 -13.71
CA VAL A 130 11.88 16.60 -13.51
C VAL A 130 11.70 17.84 -12.63
N LYS A 131 12.46 18.00 -11.55
CA LYS A 131 12.43 19.21 -10.71
C LYS A 131 12.72 20.48 -11.51
N LYS A 132 13.73 20.44 -12.39
CA LYS A 132 14.04 21.57 -13.27
C LYS A 132 12.87 21.89 -14.20
N PHE A 133 12.30 20.87 -14.84
CA PHE A 133 11.13 21.04 -15.70
C PHE A 133 9.94 21.64 -14.94
N MET A 134 9.61 21.12 -13.76
CA MET A 134 8.51 21.62 -12.93
C MET A 134 8.72 23.09 -12.55
N LYS A 135 9.94 23.47 -12.16
CA LYS A 135 10.29 24.86 -11.85
C LYS A 135 10.12 25.78 -13.06
N GLU A 136 10.60 25.38 -14.23
CA GLU A 136 10.46 26.15 -15.48
C GLU A 136 9.00 26.34 -15.90
N LYS A 137 8.14 25.36 -15.60
CA LYS A 137 6.70 25.39 -15.90
C LYS A 137 5.85 25.95 -14.76
N ALA A 138 6.46 26.41 -13.66
CA ALA A 138 5.78 26.85 -12.44
C ALA A 138 4.76 25.83 -11.92
N ILE A 139 5.13 24.53 -11.97
CA ILE A 139 4.33 23.43 -11.44
C ILE A 139 4.81 23.12 -10.03
N GLU A 140 3.92 23.28 -9.06
CA GLU A 140 4.15 22.89 -7.67
C GLU A 140 4.04 21.38 -7.48
N ALA A 141 4.81 20.80 -6.56
CA ALA A 141 4.85 19.35 -6.36
C ALA A 141 3.76 18.81 -5.42
N TRP A 142 3.09 19.68 -4.64
CA TRP A 142 2.22 19.32 -3.52
C TRP A 142 1.12 18.30 -3.83
N ASN A 143 0.54 18.34 -5.03
CA ASN A 143 -0.54 17.46 -5.45
C ASN A 143 -0.12 16.56 -6.64
N THR A 144 1.17 16.26 -6.77
CA THR A 144 1.71 15.52 -7.91
C THR A 144 2.33 14.18 -7.52
N ARG A 145 2.39 13.26 -8.49
CA ARG A 145 3.22 12.06 -8.45
C ARG A 145 3.98 11.90 -9.76
N LEU A 146 5.15 11.28 -9.70
CA LEU A 146 6.04 11.09 -10.84
C LEU A 146 6.15 9.62 -11.25
N PHE A 147 5.96 9.37 -12.54
CA PHE A 147 6.13 8.05 -13.13
C PHE A 147 7.11 8.15 -14.30
N LYS A 148 8.09 7.25 -14.33
CA LYS A 148 8.96 7.01 -15.48
C LYS A 148 8.42 5.83 -16.26
N VAL A 149 8.01 6.08 -17.49
CA VAL A 149 7.43 5.11 -18.42
C VAL A 149 8.31 4.99 -19.66
N SER A 150 8.25 3.87 -20.35
CA SER A 150 8.87 3.71 -21.67
C SER A 150 7.84 4.00 -22.76
N ASP A 151 8.20 4.76 -23.77
CA ASP A 151 7.38 4.92 -24.97
C ASP A 151 7.47 3.68 -25.89
N GLU A 152 6.74 3.70 -27.00
CA GLU A 152 6.70 2.61 -28.00
C GLU A 152 8.08 2.32 -28.63
N THR A 153 9.01 3.26 -28.54
CA THR A 153 10.39 3.14 -29.05
C THR A 153 11.38 2.70 -27.97
N GLY A 154 10.92 2.52 -26.72
CA GLY A 154 11.75 2.17 -25.57
C GLY A 154 12.43 3.37 -24.89
N LYS A 155 12.17 4.60 -25.33
CA LYS A 155 12.73 5.81 -24.72
C LYS A 155 12.05 6.09 -23.39
N SER A 156 12.83 6.53 -22.40
CA SER A 156 12.28 6.96 -21.11
C SER A 156 11.52 8.27 -21.25
N CYS A 157 10.28 8.29 -20.77
CA CYS A 157 9.41 9.45 -20.67
C CYS A 157 8.98 9.66 -19.23
N TYR A 158 8.71 10.92 -18.87
CA TYR A 158 8.23 11.28 -17.55
C TYR A 158 6.77 11.72 -17.59
N GLU A 159 6.01 11.23 -16.62
CA GLU A 159 4.61 11.57 -16.43
C GLU A 159 4.41 12.17 -15.03
N ILE A 160 4.06 13.46 -14.98
CA ILE A 160 3.70 14.17 -13.75
C ILE A 160 2.17 14.11 -13.63
N ARG A 161 1.65 13.30 -12.70
CA ARG A 161 0.21 13.14 -12.48
C ARG A 161 -0.28 14.08 -11.39
N LEU A 162 -1.14 15.02 -11.73
CA LEU A 162 -1.82 15.89 -10.78
C LEU A 162 -3.06 15.20 -10.21
N ALA A 163 -3.26 15.30 -8.90
CA ALA A 163 -4.49 14.85 -8.24
C ALA A 163 -5.64 15.83 -8.55
N SER A 164 -6.65 15.38 -9.28
CA SER A 164 -7.85 16.17 -9.59
C SER A 164 -9.03 15.27 -9.99
N VAL A 165 -10.25 15.80 -9.89
CA VAL A 165 -11.48 15.12 -10.36
C VAL A 165 -11.57 15.13 -11.90
N LEU A 166 -11.12 16.21 -12.52
CA LEU A 166 -11.13 16.37 -13.97
C LEU A 166 -9.97 15.58 -14.60
N GLN A 167 -10.20 15.00 -15.77
CA GLN A 167 -9.15 14.39 -16.57
C GLN A 167 -8.97 15.19 -17.86
N THR A 168 -7.73 15.49 -18.21
CA THR A 168 -7.40 15.93 -19.57
C THR A 168 -7.25 14.70 -20.47
N GLY A 169 -7.90 14.68 -21.63
CA GLY A 169 -7.67 13.62 -22.62
C GLY A 169 -6.22 13.55 -23.10
N LYS A 170 -5.69 12.32 -23.20
CA LYS A 170 -4.29 11.90 -23.49
C LYS A 170 -3.20 12.61 -22.69
N PHE A 171 -2.48 11.82 -21.89
CA PHE A 171 -1.33 12.22 -21.08
C PHE A 171 -0.27 12.96 -21.91
N LYS A 172 0.08 14.19 -21.52
CA LYS A 172 1.24 14.89 -22.08
C LYS A 172 2.49 14.38 -21.37
N THR A 173 3.09 13.34 -21.93
CA THR A 173 4.46 12.94 -21.55
C THR A 173 5.44 13.96 -22.10
N PHE A 174 6.53 14.22 -21.37
CA PHE A 174 7.67 14.92 -21.92
C PHE A 174 8.88 14.01 -21.95
N VAL A 175 9.71 14.27 -22.94
CA VAL A 175 10.91 13.49 -23.21
C VAL A 175 12.08 14.21 -22.56
N GLY A 176 12.82 13.49 -21.73
CA GLY A 176 14.10 13.94 -21.19
C GLY A 176 15.19 14.03 -22.25
#